data_AF-A0AAD6UQ14-F1
#
_entry.id   AF-A0AAD6UQ14-F1
#
_cell.length_a   1.000
_cell.length_b   1.000
_cell.length_c   1.000
_cell.angle_alpha   90.00
_cell.angle_beta   90.00
_cell.angle_gamma   90.00
#
_symmetry.space_group_name_H-M   'P 1'
#
loop_
_entity.id
_entity.type
_entity.pdbx_description
1 polymer ?
#
loop_
_entity_poly.entity_id
_entity_poly.type
_entity_poly.pdbx_seq_one_letter_code
_entity_poly.pdbx_strand_id
1 'polypeptide(L)'
;MSASRSSEYDAIKIATGQAIFTLAVAASKSEPIHPNHLPESRYQALLVSNEPPDESELDPIASVISDTGRHLESLRDEISRLRQSLQERETQHVALANVHAQQKAILSPLRRMPPEVLGEIFAWTLPPGRQRWKVTSSPWVLTHVCHSWRAVSATTSSLWSLIHINFNEFLQSTFPLPMLKTQILRAQKIKLRFYGSKLAETQPQITALECLAQHSTRWEELSLELIPDITLIVISIRGRIPSLRRLWLQWEDEDSPSGICVLSSNCFRTAPSLVDAGLYNDCSSLDNLIPVHQLTIYEMNCSWTT
;
A
#
# COMPACT_ATOMS: atom_id res chain seq x y z
N MET A 1 9.97 -14.95 2.60
CA MET A 1 8.54 -15.00 2.18
C MET A 1 8.33 -15.48 0.73
N SER A 2 9.38 -15.80 -0.05
CA SER A 2 9.24 -16.31 -1.43
C SER A 2 8.97 -17.83 -1.52
N ALA A 3 9.52 -18.63 -0.61
CA ALA A 3 9.48 -20.10 -0.70
C ALA A 3 8.06 -20.71 -0.64
N SER A 4 7.18 -20.21 0.23
CA SER A 4 5.83 -20.79 0.41
C SER A 4 4.93 -20.66 -0.83
N ARG A 5 5.11 -19.62 -1.66
CA ARG A 5 4.31 -19.44 -2.88
C ARG A 5 4.71 -20.36 -4.02
N SER A 6 5.97 -20.85 -4.06
CA SER A 6 6.35 -21.88 -5.03
C SER A 6 5.63 -23.19 -4.71
N SER A 7 5.62 -23.59 -3.43
CA SER A 7 5.00 -24.84 -2.98
C SER A 7 3.51 -24.94 -3.31
N GLU A 8 2.75 -23.85 -3.26
CA GLU A 8 1.34 -23.85 -3.69
C GLU A 8 1.20 -23.94 -5.21
N TYR A 9 2.03 -23.22 -5.98
CA TYR A 9 2.01 -23.30 -7.45
C TYR A 9 2.41 -24.68 -7.98
N ASP A 10 3.38 -25.32 -7.35
CA ASP A 10 3.85 -26.65 -7.73
C ASP A 10 2.83 -27.73 -7.32
N ALA A 11 2.16 -27.57 -6.16
CA ALA A 11 1.03 -28.44 -5.78
C ALA A 11 -0.16 -28.33 -6.75
N ILE A 12 -0.51 -27.11 -7.20
CA ILE A 12 -1.58 -26.89 -8.20
C ILE A 12 -1.22 -27.50 -9.56
N LYS A 13 0.05 -27.40 -9.99
CA LYS A 13 0.55 -28.05 -11.20
C LYS A 13 0.54 -29.57 -11.12
N ILE A 14 0.89 -30.16 -9.98
CA ILE A 14 0.85 -31.62 -9.77
C ILE A 14 -0.61 -32.11 -9.76
N ALA A 15 -1.51 -31.39 -9.10
CA ALA A 15 -2.94 -31.71 -9.08
C ALA A 15 -3.59 -31.62 -10.48
N THR A 16 -3.28 -30.57 -11.27
CA THR A 16 -3.76 -30.48 -12.66
C THR A 16 -3.11 -31.52 -13.57
N GLY A 17 -1.82 -31.83 -13.40
CA GLY A 17 -1.14 -32.90 -14.11
C GLY A 17 -1.75 -34.28 -13.84
N GLN A 18 -2.03 -34.61 -12.57
CA GLN A 18 -2.71 -35.86 -12.19
C GLN A 18 -4.17 -35.90 -12.68
N ALA A 19 -4.90 -34.79 -12.66
CA ALA A 19 -6.26 -34.73 -13.21
C ALA A 19 -6.27 -34.96 -14.73
N ILE A 20 -5.34 -34.34 -15.47
CA ILE A 20 -5.16 -34.54 -16.92
C ILE A 20 -4.75 -35.99 -17.22
N PHE A 21 -3.82 -36.56 -16.45
CA PHE A 21 -3.41 -37.96 -16.62
C PHE A 21 -4.57 -38.94 -16.32
N THR A 22 -5.38 -38.66 -15.30
CA THR A 22 -6.55 -39.48 -14.95
C THR A 22 -7.65 -39.38 -16.02
N LEU A 23 -7.87 -38.20 -16.60
CA LEU A 23 -8.77 -38.01 -17.74
C LEU A 23 -8.27 -38.72 -19.01
N ALA A 24 -6.96 -38.70 -19.28
CA ALA A 24 -6.36 -39.43 -20.39
C ALA A 24 -6.48 -40.96 -20.21
N VAL A 25 -6.28 -41.47 -18.98
CA VAL A 25 -6.49 -42.88 -18.64
C VAL A 25 -7.97 -43.29 -18.71
N ALA A 26 -8.90 -42.37 -18.46
CA ALA A 26 -10.33 -42.61 -18.66
C ALA A 26 -10.71 -42.64 -20.15
N ALA A 27 -10.16 -41.75 -20.97
CA ALA A 27 -10.32 -41.77 -22.42
C ALA A 27 -9.75 -43.04 -23.07
N SER A 28 -8.73 -43.64 -22.48
CA SER A 28 -8.15 -44.92 -22.91
C SER A 28 -9.02 -46.16 -22.64
N LYS A 29 -10.25 -46.01 -22.13
CA LYS A 29 -11.16 -47.13 -21.78
C LYS A 29 -12.40 -47.27 -22.67
N SER A 30 -12.61 -46.41 -23.67
CA SER A 30 -13.67 -46.63 -24.65
C SER A 30 -13.28 -47.76 -25.61
N GLU A 31 -14.04 -48.85 -25.62
CA GLU A 31 -13.91 -49.90 -26.64
C GLU A 31 -14.14 -49.30 -28.06
N PRO A 32 -13.42 -49.77 -29.09
CA PRO A 32 -13.60 -49.29 -30.45
C PRO A 32 -15.02 -49.66 -30.95
N ILE A 33 -15.80 -48.64 -31.32
CA ILE A 33 -17.16 -48.82 -31.83
C ILE A 33 -17.07 -49.19 -33.33
N HIS A 34 -17.09 -50.48 -33.62
CA HIS A 34 -16.92 -51.03 -34.97
C HIS A 34 -18.28 -51.43 -35.60
N PRO A 35 -18.54 -51.17 -36.91
CA PRO A 35 -19.76 -51.60 -37.60
C PRO A 35 -20.00 -53.12 -37.54
N ASN A 36 -21.12 -53.54 -36.96
CA ASN A 36 -21.52 -54.96 -36.99
C ASN A 36 -21.64 -55.43 -38.45
N HIS A 37 -21.05 -56.59 -38.75
CA HIS A 37 -21.00 -57.23 -40.08
C HIS A 37 -20.05 -56.63 -41.13
N LEU A 38 -19.29 -55.57 -40.81
CA LEU A 38 -18.12 -55.16 -41.61
C LEU A 38 -16.85 -55.87 -41.07
N PRO A 39 -15.81 -56.12 -41.89
CA PRO A 39 -14.50 -56.53 -41.39
C PRO A 39 -13.69 -55.31 -40.87
N GLU A 40 -13.05 -55.42 -39.70
CA GLU A 40 -12.18 -54.37 -39.15
C GLU A 40 -11.11 -53.91 -40.15
N SER A 41 -10.50 -54.84 -40.90
CA SER A 41 -9.52 -54.50 -41.94
C SER A 41 -10.09 -53.64 -43.08
N ARG A 42 -11.38 -53.80 -43.39
CA ARG A 42 -12.09 -53.00 -44.41
C ARG A 42 -12.51 -51.65 -43.85
N TYR A 43 -13.00 -51.61 -42.61
CA TYR A 43 -13.29 -50.35 -41.92
C TYR A 43 -12.04 -49.46 -41.80
N GLN A 44 -10.90 -50.03 -41.37
CA GLN A 44 -9.62 -49.32 -41.32
C GLN A 44 -9.15 -48.87 -42.71
N ALA A 45 -9.33 -49.68 -43.76
CA ALA A 45 -8.99 -49.28 -45.12
C ALA A 45 -9.80 -48.06 -45.60
N LEU A 46 -11.10 -48.02 -45.30
CA LEU A 46 -11.98 -46.88 -45.59
C LEU A 46 -11.62 -45.63 -44.77
N LEU A 47 -11.01 -45.76 -43.59
CA LEU A 47 -10.56 -44.62 -42.78
C LEU A 47 -9.25 -43.99 -43.27
N VAL A 48 -8.41 -44.73 -44.02
CA VAL A 48 -7.09 -44.25 -44.52
C VAL A 48 -7.04 -44.03 -46.04
N SER A 49 -8.14 -44.32 -46.75
CA SER A 49 -8.26 -44.21 -48.21
C SER A 49 -9.43 -43.31 -48.59
N ASN A 50 -9.40 -42.74 -49.80
CA ASN A 50 -10.53 -42.00 -50.39
C ASN A 50 -11.47 -42.92 -51.21
N GLU A 51 -11.45 -44.23 -50.93
CA GLU A 51 -12.32 -45.21 -51.59
C GLU A 51 -13.75 -45.11 -51.01
N PRO A 52 -14.81 -45.06 -51.84
CA PRO A 52 -16.17 -45.03 -51.33
C PRO A 52 -16.57 -46.38 -50.71
N PRO A 53 -17.45 -46.40 -49.69
CA PRO A 53 -18.08 -47.63 -49.22
C PRO A 53 -19.03 -48.22 -50.28
N ASP A 54 -19.12 -49.55 -50.36
CA ASP A 54 -20.10 -50.24 -51.18
C ASP A 54 -21.51 -50.10 -50.57
N GLU A 55 -22.58 -50.28 -51.38
CA GLU A 55 -23.98 -50.16 -50.90
C GLU A 55 -24.29 -51.03 -49.68
N SER A 56 -23.70 -52.23 -49.61
CA SER A 56 -23.83 -53.16 -48.46
C SER A 56 -23.07 -52.72 -47.19
N GLU A 57 -22.15 -51.76 -47.30
CA GLU A 57 -21.37 -51.24 -46.17
C GLU A 57 -22.05 -50.00 -45.54
N LEU A 58 -22.96 -49.34 -46.27
CA LEU A 58 -23.62 -48.10 -45.84
C LEU A 58 -24.46 -48.28 -44.57
N ASP A 59 -25.34 -49.30 -44.51
CA ASP A 59 -26.22 -49.52 -43.36
C ASP A 59 -25.45 -49.86 -42.05
N PRO A 60 -24.45 -50.78 -42.05
CA PRO A 60 -23.57 -51.00 -40.90
C PRO A 60 -22.89 -49.72 -40.40
N ILE A 61 -22.34 -48.92 -41.31
CA ILE A 61 -21.63 -47.68 -40.97
C ILE A 61 -22.60 -46.63 -40.43
N ALA A 62 -23.77 -46.46 -41.05
CA ALA A 62 -24.81 -45.53 -40.60
C ALA A 62 -25.34 -45.89 -39.20
N SER A 63 -25.51 -47.18 -38.90
CA SER A 63 -25.90 -47.67 -37.58
C SER A 63 -24.89 -47.27 -36.50
N VAL A 64 -23.59 -47.49 -36.76
CA VAL A 64 -22.53 -47.10 -35.80
C VAL A 64 -22.37 -45.57 -35.68
N ILE A 65 -22.58 -44.80 -36.75
CA ILE A 65 -22.63 -43.34 -36.66
C ILE A 65 -23.79 -42.88 -35.76
N SER A 66 -24.97 -43.50 -35.90
CA SER A 66 -26.14 -43.22 -35.04
C SER A 66 -25.85 -43.56 -33.58
N ASP A 67 -25.31 -44.74 -33.31
CA ASP A 67 -25.03 -45.23 -31.96
C ASP A 67 -23.93 -44.41 -31.26
N THR A 68 -22.87 -44.08 -31.98
CA THR A 68 -21.81 -43.17 -31.52
C THR A 68 -22.37 -41.77 -31.25
N GLY A 69 -23.25 -41.26 -32.12
CA GLY A 69 -23.93 -39.98 -31.93
C GLY A 69 -24.79 -39.95 -30.66
N ARG A 70 -25.57 -41.01 -30.41
CA ARG A 70 -26.35 -41.16 -29.17
C ARG A 70 -25.46 -41.21 -27.91
N HIS A 71 -24.32 -41.90 -27.98
CA HIS A 71 -23.38 -41.96 -26.87
C HIS A 71 -22.69 -40.61 -26.60
N LEU A 72 -22.28 -39.90 -27.65
CA LEU A 72 -21.70 -38.55 -27.55
C LEU A 72 -22.68 -37.54 -26.92
N GLU A 73 -23.97 -37.59 -27.29
CA GLU A 73 -24.98 -36.71 -26.70
C GLU A 73 -25.23 -37.07 -25.23
N SER A 74 -25.31 -38.36 -24.88
CA SER A 74 -25.42 -38.79 -23.48
C SER A 74 -24.22 -38.36 -22.62
N LEU A 75 -23.00 -38.35 -23.17
CA LEU A 75 -21.81 -37.84 -22.49
C LEU A 75 -21.85 -36.30 -22.38
N ARG A 76 -22.35 -35.60 -23.39
CA ARG A 76 -22.54 -34.13 -23.36
C ARG A 76 -23.55 -33.71 -22.30
N ASP A 77 -24.65 -34.44 -22.16
CA ASP A 77 -25.62 -34.25 -21.08
C ASP A 77 -24.98 -34.46 -19.71
N GLU A 78 -24.22 -35.55 -19.52
CA GLU A 78 -23.58 -35.83 -18.24
C GLU A 78 -22.50 -34.79 -17.88
N ILE A 79 -21.68 -34.38 -18.84
CA ILE A 79 -20.73 -33.27 -18.67
C ILE A 79 -21.45 -31.98 -18.27
N SER A 80 -22.64 -31.72 -18.83
CA SER A 80 -23.44 -30.53 -18.51
C SER A 80 -24.03 -30.61 -17.10
N ARG A 81 -24.58 -31.77 -16.70
CA ARG A 81 -25.07 -32.03 -15.33
C ARG A 81 -23.97 -31.89 -14.29
N LEU A 82 -22.81 -32.50 -14.52
CA LEU A 82 -21.67 -32.44 -13.59
C LEU A 82 -21.11 -31.02 -13.47
N ARG A 83 -21.03 -30.25 -14.56
CA ARG A 83 -20.64 -28.83 -14.54
C ARG A 83 -21.62 -27.97 -13.74
N GLN A 84 -22.93 -28.17 -13.92
CA GLN A 84 -23.94 -27.49 -13.12
C GLN A 84 -23.78 -27.83 -11.63
N SER A 85 -23.67 -29.11 -11.28
CA SER A 85 -23.50 -29.51 -9.88
C SER A 85 -22.19 -28.99 -9.28
N LEU A 86 -21.10 -28.89 -10.04
CA LEU A 86 -19.84 -28.28 -9.58
C LEU A 86 -20.05 -26.80 -9.26
N GLN A 87 -20.67 -26.03 -10.17
CA GLN A 87 -20.98 -24.62 -9.98
C GLN A 87 -21.88 -24.38 -8.75
N GLU A 88 -22.85 -25.25 -8.49
CA GLU A 88 -23.68 -25.22 -7.28
C GLU A 88 -22.86 -25.48 -6.00
N ARG A 89 -21.84 -26.35 -6.03
CA ARG A 89 -20.97 -26.59 -4.87
C ARG A 89 -19.93 -25.49 -4.68
N GLU A 90 -19.39 -24.91 -5.74
CA GLU A 90 -18.47 -23.78 -5.67
C GLU A 90 -19.15 -22.53 -5.08
N THR A 91 -20.38 -22.24 -5.53
CA THR A 91 -21.18 -21.13 -4.97
C THR A 91 -21.55 -21.36 -3.50
N GLN A 92 -21.94 -22.58 -3.11
CA GLN A 92 -22.14 -22.96 -1.71
C GLN A 92 -20.86 -22.84 -0.87
N HIS A 93 -19.71 -23.27 -1.41
CA HIS A 93 -18.42 -23.18 -0.72
C HIS A 93 -18.02 -21.73 -0.46
N VAL A 94 -18.14 -20.83 -1.45
CA VAL A 94 -17.88 -19.39 -1.29
C VAL A 94 -18.82 -18.78 -0.25
N ALA A 95 -20.11 -19.13 -0.28
CA ALA A 95 -21.08 -18.64 0.71
C ALA A 95 -20.72 -19.10 2.15
N LEU A 96 -20.42 -20.38 2.35
CA LEU A 96 -20.03 -20.93 3.65
C LEU A 96 -18.69 -20.38 4.14
N ALA A 97 -17.70 -20.20 3.26
CA ALA A 97 -16.42 -19.59 3.59
C ALA A 97 -16.60 -18.14 4.09
N ASN A 98 -17.50 -17.37 3.48
CA ASN A 98 -17.86 -16.02 3.92
C ASN A 98 -18.53 -16.02 5.30
N VAL A 99 -19.49 -16.91 5.54
CA VAL A 99 -20.16 -17.06 6.86
C VAL A 99 -19.15 -17.44 7.95
N HIS A 100 -18.27 -18.40 7.67
CA HIS A 100 -17.22 -18.84 8.60
C HIS A 100 -16.20 -17.72 8.89
N ALA A 101 -15.83 -16.92 7.88
CA ALA A 101 -14.98 -15.74 8.06
C ALA A 101 -15.65 -14.68 8.95
N GLN A 102 -16.96 -14.43 8.77
CA GLN A 102 -17.73 -13.53 9.63
C GLN A 102 -17.80 -14.04 11.09
N GLN A 103 -18.04 -15.33 11.30
CA GLN A 103 -18.03 -15.96 12.63
C GLN A 103 -16.66 -15.85 13.31
N LYS A 104 -15.58 -16.16 12.60
CA LYS A 104 -14.20 -15.94 13.10
C LYS A 104 -13.93 -14.47 13.42
N ALA A 105 -14.42 -13.56 12.58
CA ALA A 105 -14.30 -12.13 12.86
C ALA A 105 -15.06 -11.72 14.13
N ILE A 106 -16.21 -12.33 14.44
CA ILE A 106 -16.99 -12.08 15.67
C ILE A 106 -16.19 -12.45 16.92
N LEU A 107 -15.50 -13.58 16.89
CA LEU A 107 -14.66 -14.05 18.01
C LEU A 107 -13.25 -13.42 18.04
N SER A 108 -12.94 -12.50 17.12
CA SER A 108 -11.61 -11.88 17.01
C SER A 108 -11.20 -11.16 18.31
N PRO A 109 -10.02 -11.47 18.89
CA PRO A 109 -9.51 -10.78 20.08
C PRO A 109 -9.48 -9.26 19.95
N LEU A 110 -9.25 -8.75 18.73
CA LEU A 110 -9.23 -7.32 18.40
C LEU A 110 -10.52 -6.57 18.78
N ARG A 111 -11.67 -7.26 18.92
CA ARG A 111 -12.93 -6.65 19.39
C ARG A 111 -13.00 -6.44 20.91
N ARG A 112 -12.17 -7.16 21.67
CA ARG A 112 -12.11 -7.12 23.14
C ARG A 112 -10.86 -6.45 23.67
N MET A 113 -9.98 -5.99 22.78
CA MET A 113 -8.79 -5.23 23.17
C MET A 113 -9.17 -3.86 23.72
N PRO A 114 -8.57 -3.41 24.84
CA PRO A 114 -8.70 -2.04 25.29
C PRO A 114 -8.22 -1.04 24.21
N PRO A 115 -8.89 0.12 24.05
CA PRO A 115 -8.49 1.19 23.14
C PRO A 115 -7.00 1.56 23.22
N GLU A 116 -6.45 1.56 24.43
CA GLU A 116 -5.10 1.99 24.76
C GLU A 116 -4.06 1.03 24.15
N VAL A 117 -4.26 -0.28 24.36
CA VAL A 117 -3.38 -1.33 23.82
C VAL A 117 -3.47 -1.38 22.29
N LEU A 118 -4.66 -1.15 21.73
CA LEU A 118 -4.84 -1.06 20.29
C LEU A 118 -4.14 0.18 19.70
N GLY A 119 -4.19 1.32 20.39
CA GLY A 119 -3.46 2.55 20.05
C GLY A 119 -1.94 2.38 20.14
N GLU A 120 -1.44 1.62 21.12
CA GLU A 120 -0.03 1.25 21.21
C GLU A 120 0.41 0.38 20.03
N ILE A 121 -0.35 -0.68 19.69
CA ILE A 121 -0.08 -1.50 18.50
C ILE A 121 -0.06 -0.63 17.24
N PHE A 122 -1.00 0.31 17.09
CA PHE A 122 -1.00 1.23 15.96
C PHE A 122 0.28 2.07 15.88
N ALA A 123 0.85 2.51 17.00
CA ALA A 123 2.10 3.27 17.01
C ALA A 123 3.28 2.46 16.49
N TRP A 124 3.33 1.15 16.78
CA TRP A 124 4.32 0.22 16.22
C TRP A 124 4.16 -0.04 14.70
N THR A 125 3.02 0.36 14.08
CA THR A 125 2.82 0.28 12.62
C THR A 125 3.26 1.52 11.85
N LEU A 126 3.76 2.56 12.54
CA LEU A 126 4.19 3.80 11.89
C LEU A 126 5.50 3.58 11.10
N PRO A 127 5.61 4.08 9.86
CA PRO A 127 6.85 3.99 9.09
C PRO A 127 7.98 4.80 9.77
N PRO A 128 9.22 4.28 9.80
CA PRO A 128 10.33 4.99 10.42
C PRO A 128 10.69 6.26 9.62
N GLY A 129 10.51 7.42 10.25
CA GLY A 129 11.06 8.71 9.81
C GLY A 129 10.44 9.37 8.57
N ARG A 130 9.63 8.65 7.76
CA ARG A 130 8.95 9.20 6.57
C ARG A 130 7.45 8.88 6.58
N GLN A 131 6.61 9.91 6.49
CA GLN A 131 5.18 9.73 6.27
C GLN A 131 4.83 9.84 4.79
N ARG A 132 3.86 9.03 4.35
CA ARG A 132 3.28 9.13 3.00
C ARG A 132 1.93 9.81 3.09
N TRP A 133 1.74 10.87 2.31
CA TRP A 133 0.50 11.64 2.22
C TRP A 133 -0.55 10.94 1.35
N LYS A 134 -0.89 9.69 1.71
CA LYS A 134 -1.87 8.84 1.03
C LYS A 134 -2.78 8.18 2.05
N VAL A 135 -4.08 8.17 1.78
CA VAL A 135 -5.13 7.58 2.64
C VAL A 135 -4.88 6.09 2.91
N THR A 136 -4.22 5.39 1.98
CA THR A 136 -3.84 3.97 2.08
C THR A 136 -2.55 3.71 2.88
N SER A 137 -1.92 4.75 3.45
CA SER A 137 -0.69 4.64 4.26
C SER A 137 -0.96 4.91 5.75
N SER A 138 -0.12 4.38 6.63
CA SER A 138 -0.19 4.67 8.08
C SER A 138 0.17 6.14 8.37
N PRO A 139 -0.52 6.84 9.30
CA PRO A 139 -1.60 6.37 10.17
C PRO A 139 -3.00 6.36 9.51
N TRP A 140 -3.19 6.98 8.34
CA TRP A 140 -4.49 7.18 7.70
C TRP A 140 -5.26 5.88 7.46
N VAL A 141 -4.59 4.83 6.98
CA VAL A 141 -5.22 3.53 6.66
C VAL A 141 -5.98 2.93 7.85
N LEU A 142 -5.49 3.15 9.07
CA LEU A 142 -6.11 2.66 10.31
C LEU A 142 -7.52 3.27 10.50
N THR A 143 -7.72 4.51 10.07
CA THR A 143 -9.02 5.21 10.14
C THR A 143 -10.05 4.70 9.12
N HIS A 144 -9.65 3.83 8.19
CA HIS A 144 -10.51 3.23 7.17
C HIS A 144 -10.87 1.76 7.43
N VAL A 145 -10.30 1.10 8.44
CA VAL A 145 -10.57 -0.32 8.73
C VAL A 145 -11.96 -0.56 9.31
N CYS A 146 -12.31 0.13 10.41
CA CYS A 146 -13.65 0.06 11.01
C CYS A 146 -13.93 1.28 11.91
N HIS A 147 -15.16 1.40 12.42
CA HIS A 147 -15.55 2.47 13.34
C HIS A 147 -14.68 2.52 14.61
N SER A 148 -14.45 1.36 15.25
CA SER A 148 -13.64 1.27 16.47
C SER A 148 -12.20 1.74 16.22
N TRP A 149 -11.57 1.25 15.15
CA TRP A 149 -10.20 1.63 14.79
C TRP A 149 -10.11 3.13 14.48
N ARG A 150 -11.09 3.70 13.77
CA ARG A 150 -11.16 5.15 13.54
C ARG A 150 -11.23 5.96 14.84
N ALA A 151 -12.04 5.53 15.82
CA ALA A 151 -12.15 6.21 17.11
C ALA A 151 -10.84 6.15 17.90
N VAL A 152 -10.21 4.96 17.97
CA VAL A 152 -8.91 4.76 18.63
C VAL A 152 -7.81 5.56 17.94
N SER A 153 -7.70 5.47 16.61
CA SER A 153 -6.71 6.25 15.86
C SER A 153 -6.92 7.74 16.02
N ALA A 154 -8.16 8.25 16.03
CA ALA A 154 -8.43 9.67 16.18
C ALA A 154 -8.09 10.23 17.58
N THR A 155 -8.18 9.39 18.62
CA THR A 155 -7.89 9.77 20.02
C THR A 155 -6.43 9.52 20.43
N THR A 156 -5.73 8.59 19.75
CA THR A 156 -4.31 8.29 20.01
C THR A 156 -3.42 9.35 19.34
N SER A 157 -3.11 10.42 20.07
CA SER A 157 -2.39 11.59 19.53
C SER A 157 -0.99 11.29 18.99
N SER A 158 -0.27 10.33 19.59
CA SER A 158 1.08 9.93 19.19
C SER A 158 1.18 9.44 17.74
N LEU A 159 0.10 8.89 17.17
CA LEU A 159 0.04 8.47 15.76
C LEU A 159 0.20 9.62 14.78
N TRP A 160 -0.14 10.83 15.21
CA TRP A 160 -0.20 12.04 14.37
C TRP A 160 0.97 12.99 14.67
N SER A 161 1.74 12.73 15.75
CA SER A 161 2.75 13.64 16.30
C SER A 161 3.90 13.97 15.35
N LEU A 162 4.42 12.99 14.61
CA LEU A 162 5.33 13.29 13.51
C LEU A 162 4.52 13.93 12.38
N ILE A 163 4.97 15.06 11.83
CA ILE A 163 4.49 15.63 10.58
C ILE A 163 5.71 15.75 9.67
N HIS A 164 5.76 14.94 8.61
CA HIS A 164 6.87 14.91 7.66
C HIS A 164 6.37 15.31 6.26
N ILE A 165 6.75 16.50 5.80
CA ILE A 165 6.43 17.03 4.46
C ILE A 165 7.75 17.23 3.72
N ASN A 166 7.86 16.68 2.51
CA ASN A 166 8.95 16.98 1.59
C ASN A 166 8.33 17.36 0.24
N PHE A 167 8.53 18.59 -0.20
CA PHE A 167 7.88 19.11 -1.42
C PHE A 167 8.47 18.56 -2.72
N ASN A 168 9.67 17.97 -2.70
CA ASN A 168 10.18 17.17 -3.81
C ASN A 168 9.35 15.90 -4.07
N GLU A 169 8.50 15.45 -3.13
CA GLU A 169 7.53 14.36 -3.36
C GLU A 169 6.25 14.84 -4.10
N PHE A 170 6.07 16.16 -4.31
CA PHE A 170 4.84 16.77 -4.83
C PHE A 170 5.00 17.50 -6.18
N LEU A 171 6.15 17.36 -6.86
CA LEU A 171 6.46 18.02 -8.14
C LEU A 171 5.43 17.79 -9.26
N GLN A 172 4.61 16.74 -9.15
CA GLN A 172 3.58 16.34 -10.13
C GLN A 172 2.20 16.13 -9.49
N SER A 173 1.98 16.59 -8.25
CA SER A 173 0.73 16.34 -7.52
C SER A 173 0.43 17.37 -6.44
N THR A 174 -0.81 17.84 -6.35
CA THR A 174 -1.25 18.80 -5.33
C THR A 174 -1.06 18.26 -3.91
N PHE A 175 -0.46 19.08 -3.04
CA PHE A 175 -0.30 18.75 -1.61
C PHE A 175 -1.68 18.66 -0.90
N PRO A 176 -2.01 17.57 -0.18
CA PRO A 176 -3.34 17.37 0.40
C PRO A 176 -3.52 18.13 1.73
N LEU A 177 -3.67 19.45 1.63
CA LEU A 177 -3.88 20.36 2.77
C LEU A 177 -4.99 19.94 3.77
N PRO A 178 -6.13 19.32 3.36
CA PRO A 178 -7.12 18.81 4.32
C PRO A 178 -6.60 17.68 5.22
N MET A 179 -5.69 16.84 4.72
CA MET A 179 -5.01 15.81 5.52
C MET A 179 -4.07 16.47 6.53
N LEU A 180 -3.28 17.46 6.12
CA LEU A 180 -2.41 18.22 7.02
C LEU A 180 -3.22 18.85 8.17
N LYS A 181 -4.31 19.56 7.85
CA LYS A 181 -5.21 20.16 8.87
C LYS A 181 -5.75 19.10 9.85
N THR A 182 -6.20 17.96 9.33
CA THR A 182 -6.72 16.87 10.17
C THR A 182 -5.66 16.26 11.09
N GLN A 183 -4.42 16.12 10.61
CA GLN A 183 -3.29 15.62 11.39
C GLN A 183 -2.87 16.60 12.48
N ILE A 184 -2.77 17.89 12.16
CA ILE A 184 -2.51 18.97 13.13
C ILE A 184 -3.56 18.99 14.25
N LEU A 185 -4.84 18.78 13.95
CA LEU A 185 -5.90 18.77 14.97
C LEU A 185 -5.76 17.62 15.98
N ARG A 186 -5.32 16.44 15.53
CA ARG A 186 -5.06 15.26 16.39
C ARG A 186 -3.68 15.33 17.09
N ALA A 187 -2.76 16.07 16.47
CA ALA A 187 -1.38 16.44 16.79
C ALA A 187 -0.97 16.94 18.17
N GLN A 188 -1.49 16.46 19.31
CA GLN A 188 -1.30 17.09 20.64
C GLN A 188 0.11 17.70 20.86
N LYS A 189 1.17 16.91 20.64
CA LYS A 189 2.56 17.34 20.48
C LYS A 189 3.02 17.11 19.04
N ILE A 190 3.79 18.03 18.46
CA ILE A 190 4.20 18.00 17.05
C ILE A 190 5.72 17.90 16.94
N LYS A 191 6.19 16.97 16.12
CA LYS A 191 7.56 16.83 15.63
C LYS A 191 7.52 17.16 14.14
N LEU A 192 7.89 18.38 13.77
CA LEU A 192 7.78 18.87 12.40
C LEU A 192 9.08 18.65 11.64
N ARG A 193 8.98 18.01 10.47
CA ARG A 193 10.00 17.96 9.43
C ARG A 193 9.39 18.52 8.16
N PHE A 194 9.86 19.68 7.72
CA PHE A 194 9.36 20.36 6.53
C PHE A 194 10.54 20.63 5.61
N TYR A 195 10.52 20.00 4.44
CA TYR A 195 11.52 20.19 3.40
C TYR A 195 10.86 20.93 2.23
N GLY A 196 11.23 22.20 2.06
CA GLY A 196 10.84 23.01 0.92
C GLY A 196 11.47 22.51 -0.38
N SER A 197 11.05 23.09 -1.51
CA SER A 197 11.65 22.80 -2.81
C SER A 197 11.36 23.93 -3.79
N LYS A 198 12.38 24.51 -4.40
CA LYS A 198 12.25 25.47 -5.51
C LYS A 198 11.68 24.84 -6.78
N LEU A 199 11.77 23.52 -6.91
CA LEU A 199 11.23 22.77 -8.05
C LEU A 199 9.71 22.55 -7.91
N ALA A 200 9.17 22.66 -6.69
CA ALA A 200 7.74 22.57 -6.41
C ALA A 200 7.06 23.95 -6.45
N GLU A 201 5.74 23.97 -6.68
CA GLU A 201 4.96 25.20 -6.60
C GLU A 201 5.11 25.90 -5.24
N THR A 202 5.37 27.21 -5.23
CA THR A 202 5.60 27.98 -3.99
C THR A 202 4.34 28.12 -3.13
N GLN A 203 3.17 28.36 -3.74
CA GLN A 203 1.95 28.68 -2.98
C GLN A 203 1.46 27.54 -2.07
N PRO A 204 1.47 26.25 -2.47
CA PRO A 204 1.19 25.14 -1.57
C PRO A 204 2.16 25.05 -0.38
N GLN A 205 3.44 25.40 -0.57
CA GLN A 205 4.46 25.39 0.49
C GLN A 205 4.18 26.46 1.53
N ILE A 206 3.94 27.70 1.08
CA ILE A 206 3.53 28.83 1.91
C ILE A 206 2.29 28.43 2.73
N THR A 207 1.23 27.99 2.05
CA THR A 207 -0.06 27.66 2.68
C THR A 207 0.07 26.53 3.72
N ALA A 208 0.91 25.52 3.45
CA ALA A 208 1.17 24.42 4.38
C ALA A 208 1.95 24.89 5.62
N LEU A 209 3.02 25.68 5.43
CA LEU A 209 3.85 26.17 6.53
C LEU A 209 3.12 27.20 7.40
N GLU A 210 2.32 28.09 6.81
CA GLU A 210 1.43 29.01 7.54
C GLU A 210 0.42 28.25 8.40
N CYS A 211 -0.23 27.23 7.83
CA CYS A 211 -1.18 26.38 8.55
C CYS A 211 -0.52 25.64 9.73
N LEU A 212 0.74 25.23 9.59
CA LEU A 212 1.52 24.65 10.67
C LEU A 212 1.92 25.71 11.72
N ALA A 213 2.37 26.88 11.27
CA ALA A 213 2.85 27.99 12.11
C ALA A 213 1.76 28.51 13.05
N GLN A 214 0.47 28.40 12.72
CA GLN A 214 -0.65 28.70 13.62
C GLN A 214 -0.65 27.83 14.90
N HIS A 215 -0.03 26.63 14.86
CA HIS A 215 0.02 25.68 15.97
C HIS A 215 1.46 25.46 16.51
N SER A 216 2.35 26.44 16.28
CA SER A 216 3.76 26.44 16.71
C SER A 216 3.97 26.20 18.21
N THR A 217 3.00 26.50 19.06
CA THR A 217 3.10 26.30 20.52
C THR A 217 3.24 24.84 20.95
N ARG A 218 2.85 23.91 20.06
CA ARG A 218 2.87 22.46 20.29
C ARG A 218 4.07 21.76 19.64
N TRP A 219 4.99 22.50 19.03
CA TRP A 219 6.18 21.93 18.39
C TRP A 219 7.24 21.57 19.45
N GLU A 220 7.69 20.33 19.46
CA GLU A 220 8.78 19.83 20.32
C GLU A 220 10.09 19.61 19.53
N GLU A 221 9.98 19.20 18.27
CA GLU A 221 11.08 19.09 17.31
C GLU A 221 10.72 19.87 16.06
N LEU A 222 11.69 20.58 15.50
CA LEU A 222 11.57 21.33 14.26
C LEU A 222 12.80 21.07 13.39
N SER A 223 12.59 20.52 12.20
CA SER A 223 13.58 20.41 11.13
C SER A 223 13.01 21.12 9.91
N LEU A 224 13.71 22.14 9.43
CA LEU A 224 13.34 22.93 8.25
C LEU A 224 14.47 22.91 7.23
N GLU A 225 14.18 22.48 6.01
CA GLU A 225 14.96 22.85 4.82
C GLU A 225 14.20 23.98 4.12
N LEU A 226 14.84 25.15 4.08
CA LEU A 226 14.22 26.43 3.72
C LEU A 226 14.57 26.83 2.29
N ILE A 227 13.55 27.34 1.60
CA ILE A 227 13.69 28.14 0.38
C ILE A 227 13.42 29.62 0.70
N PRO A 228 13.93 30.58 -0.11
CA PRO A 228 13.78 32.00 0.18
C PRO A 228 12.32 32.44 0.45
N ASP A 229 11.38 31.96 -0.37
CA ASP A 229 9.97 32.36 -0.31
C ASP A 229 9.27 32.02 1.02
N ILE A 230 9.60 30.88 1.63
CA ILE A 230 8.96 30.42 2.87
C ILE A 230 9.67 30.90 4.14
N THR A 231 10.87 31.48 4.01
CA THR A 231 11.70 31.90 5.15
C THR A 231 11.01 32.98 5.98
N LEU A 232 10.23 33.88 5.36
CA LEU A 232 9.47 34.92 6.05
C LEU A 232 8.41 34.36 7.02
N ILE A 233 7.84 33.19 6.74
CA ILE A 233 6.80 32.56 7.59
C ILE A 233 7.41 32.14 8.94
N VAL A 234 8.70 31.78 8.96
CA VAL A 234 9.46 31.43 10.17
C VAL A 234 9.64 32.64 11.10
N ILE A 235 9.57 33.88 10.59
CA ILE A 235 9.57 35.06 11.45
C ILE A 235 8.29 35.11 12.30
N SER A 236 7.14 34.69 11.73
CA SER A 236 5.85 34.76 12.40
C SER A 236 5.73 33.89 13.67
N ILE A 237 6.56 32.86 13.83
CA ILE A 237 6.52 31.94 14.99
C ILE A 237 7.34 32.42 16.19
N ARG A 238 8.03 33.56 16.07
CA ARG A 238 8.76 34.19 17.18
C ARG A 238 7.86 34.37 18.41
N GLY A 239 8.34 33.96 19.58
CA GLY A 239 7.58 33.98 20.84
C GLY A 239 6.44 32.95 20.94
N ARG A 240 6.18 32.15 19.89
CA ARG A 240 5.08 31.16 19.84
C ARG A 240 5.55 29.71 19.89
N ILE A 241 6.79 29.48 20.33
CA ILE A 241 7.46 28.15 20.37
C ILE A 241 7.96 27.76 21.79
N PRO A 242 7.13 27.87 22.86
CA PRO A 242 7.54 27.54 24.23
C PRO A 242 8.00 26.09 24.43
N SER A 243 7.43 25.15 23.68
CA SER A 243 7.65 23.70 23.81
C SER A 243 8.84 23.19 22.99
N LEU A 244 9.47 24.04 22.16
CA LEU A 244 10.48 23.60 21.20
C LEU A 244 11.76 23.18 21.93
N ARG A 245 12.17 21.92 21.75
CA ARG A 245 13.35 21.33 22.36
C ARG A 245 14.50 21.11 21.39
N ARG A 246 14.20 20.79 20.14
CA ARG A 246 15.21 20.50 19.10
C ARG A 246 14.93 21.26 17.83
N LEU A 247 15.96 21.91 17.29
CA LEU A 247 15.91 22.74 16.10
C LEU A 247 17.00 22.31 15.12
N TRP A 248 16.64 22.07 13.87
CA TRP A 248 17.61 21.90 12.78
C TRP A 248 17.18 22.76 11.60
N LEU A 249 18.09 23.58 11.09
CA LEU A 249 17.87 24.45 9.95
C LEU A 249 18.86 24.10 8.84
N GLN A 250 18.38 24.15 7.61
CA GLN A 250 19.13 23.95 6.38
C GLN A 250 18.53 24.83 5.29
N TRP A 251 19.31 25.20 4.27
CA TRP A 251 18.83 25.82 3.04
C TRP A 251 19.05 24.90 1.86
N GLU A 252 18.16 24.98 0.86
CA GLU A 252 18.24 24.17 -0.37
C GLU A 252 19.45 24.57 -1.24
N ASP A 253 19.90 25.84 -1.17
CA ASP A 253 21.18 26.29 -1.74
C ASP A 253 22.26 26.42 -0.67
N GLU A 254 23.50 26.12 -1.04
CA GLU A 254 24.70 26.42 -0.23
C GLU A 254 25.03 27.93 -0.21
N ASP A 255 24.59 28.69 -1.23
CA ASP A 255 24.91 30.10 -1.45
C ASP A 255 23.76 31.07 -1.04
N SER A 256 23.04 30.82 0.06
CA SER A 256 21.84 31.61 0.45
C SER A 256 22.03 32.51 1.69
N PRO A 257 22.97 33.48 1.70
CA PRO A 257 23.20 34.35 2.87
C PRO A 257 22.01 35.26 3.20
N SER A 258 21.06 35.43 2.28
CA SER A 258 19.78 36.10 2.51
C SER A 258 18.89 35.35 3.52
N GLY A 259 19.00 34.02 3.63
CA GLY A 259 18.23 33.20 4.57
C GLY A 259 18.45 33.56 6.03
N ILE A 260 19.70 33.52 6.50
CA ILE A 260 20.08 33.92 7.87
C ILE A 260 19.85 35.42 8.09
N CYS A 261 20.14 36.27 7.11
CA CYS A 261 19.89 37.71 7.23
C CYS A 261 18.41 38.03 7.51
N VAL A 262 17.49 37.27 6.93
CA VAL A 262 16.04 37.39 7.17
C VAL A 262 15.65 36.80 8.54
N LEU A 263 16.20 35.65 8.94
CA LEU A 263 15.94 35.06 10.26
C LEU A 263 16.58 35.82 11.43
N SER A 264 17.54 36.71 11.18
CA SER A 264 18.29 37.53 12.17
C SER A 264 17.42 38.29 13.19
N SER A 265 16.12 38.37 12.94
CA SER A 265 15.07 38.85 13.83
C SER A 265 14.85 38.01 15.13
N ASN A 266 15.82 37.19 15.55
CA ASN A 266 15.88 36.48 16.85
C ASN A 266 14.69 35.54 17.11
N CYS A 267 14.17 34.86 16.08
CA CYS A 267 12.93 34.08 16.18
C CYS A 267 13.02 32.94 17.21
N PHE A 268 14.10 32.17 17.18
CA PHE A 268 14.32 31.00 18.04
C PHE A 268 14.94 31.33 19.40
N ARG A 269 15.55 32.51 19.56
CA ARG A 269 16.12 33.02 20.82
C ARG A 269 15.09 33.10 21.96
N THR A 270 13.81 33.12 21.62
CA THR A 270 12.67 33.15 22.54
C THR A 270 12.13 31.76 22.94
N ALA A 271 12.77 30.66 22.53
CA ALA A 271 12.38 29.30 22.88
C ALA A 271 13.01 28.86 24.22
N PRO A 272 12.27 28.85 25.35
CA PRO A 272 12.83 28.60 26.68
C PRO A 272 13.19 27.13 26.93
N SER A 273 12.71 26.21 26.09
CA SER A 273 12.91 24.76 26.23
C SER A 273 13.96 24.19 25.26
N LEU A 274 14.58 25.03 24.43
CA LEU A 274 15.49 24.58 23.37
C LEU A 274 16.80 24.08 23.97
N VAL A 275 17.12 22.80 23.72
CA VAL A 275 18.31 22.12 24.25
C VAL A 275 19.24 21.62 23.14
N ASP A 276 18.72 21.30 21.97
CA ASP A 276 19.53 20.83 20.85
C ASP A 276 19.29 21.74 19.63
N ALA A 277 20.35 22.22 18.99
CA ALA A 277 20.28 23.04 17.80
C ALA A 277 21.32 22.64 16.75
N GLY A 278 20.97 22.73 15.47
CA GLY A 278 21.91 22.46 14.38
C GLY A 278 21.68 23.30 13.12
N LEU A 279 22.78 23.57 12.41
CA LEU A 279 22.82 24.21 11.10
C LEU A 279 23.52 23.31 10.09
N TYR A 280 22.90 23.09 8.94
CA TYR A 280 23.48 22.35 7.81
C TYR A 280 23.53 23.24 6.57
N ASN A 281 24.58 23.08 5.75
CA ASN A 281 24.84 23.82 4.51
C ASN A 281 25.02 25.35 4.67
N ASP A 282 25.38 25.84 5.87
CA ASP A 282 25.74 27.25 6.09
C ASP A 282 26.76 27.37 7.23
N CYS A 283 27.70 28.32 7.10
CA CYS A 283 28.79 28.57 8.06
C CYS A 283 28.59 29.81 8.93
N SER A 284 27.49 30.54 8.76
CA SER A 284 27.15 31.68 9.61
C SER A 284 26.71 31.22 11.00
N SER A 285 27.13 31.95 12.03
CA SER A 285 26.84 31.53 13.42
C SER A 285 25.37 31.73 13.78
N LEU A 286 24.77 30.71 14.42
CA LEU A 286 23.45 30.81 15.03
C LEU A 286 23.43 31.64 16.34
N ASP A 287 24.56 32.15 16.83
CA ASP A 287 24.68 32.77 18.18
C ASP A 287 23.61 33.83 18.51
N ASN A 288 23.18 34.59 17.51
CA ASN A 288 22.10 35.58 17.67
C ASN A 288 20.70 34.95 17.56
N LEU A 289 20.56 33.91 16.72
CA LEU A 289 19.29 33.28 16.37
C LEU A 289 18.70 32.41 17.48
N ILE A 290 19.54 31.76 18.29
CA ILE A 290 19.15 30.75 19.28
C ILE A 290 19.68 31.10 20.70
N PRO A 291 19.09 30.56 21.78
CA PRO A 291 19.59 30.77 23.13
C PRO A 291 20.76 29.81 23.43
N VAL A 292 21.97 30.12 22.94
CA VAL A 292 23.16 29.23 23.03
C VAL A 292 23.45 28.73 24.45
N HIS A 293 23.24 29.59 25.46
CA HIS A 293 23.54 29.34 26.87
C HIS A 293 22.78 28.17 27.53
N GLN A 294 21.71 27.65 26.91
CA GLN A 294 20.90 26.52 27.39
C GLN A 294 21.02 25.27 26.51
N LEU A 295 21.89 25.29 25.50
CA LEU A 295 22.10 24.15 24.61
C LEU A 295 22.99 23.08 25.25
N THR A 296 22.63 21.82 25.01
CA THR A 296 23.40 20.61 25.30
C THR A 296 24.09 20.09 24.03
N ILE A 297 23.45 20.22 22.87
CA ILE A 297 23.99 19.84 21.57
C ILE A 297 23.94 21.05 20.63
N TYR A 298 25.08 21.33 19.98
CA TYR A 298 25.22 22.34 18.94
C TYR A 298 25.98 21.73 17.76
N GLU A 299 25.31 21.54 16.62
CA GLU A 299 25.90 21.01 15.40
C GLU A 299 26.02 22.10 14.33
N MET A 300 27.19 22.25 13.71
CA MET A 300 27.37 23.04 12.50
C MET A 300 28.04 22.15 11.45
N ASN A 301 27.39 21.97 10.31
CA ASN A 301 27.94 21.19 9.21
C ASN A 301 28.00 22.05 7.94
N CYS A 302 29.15 22.68 7.75
CA CYS A 302 29.53 23.31 6.50
C CYS A 302 29.91 22.25 5.47
N SER A 303 29.36 22.34 4.25
CA SER A 303 30.02 21.76 3.10
C SER A 303 31.33 22.50 2.85
N TRP A 304 32.44 21.75 2.80
CA TRP A 304 33.76 22.31 2.47
C TRP A 304 33.84 22.50 0.96
N THR A 305 33.59 23.71 0.48
CA THR A 305 33.87 24.09 -0.91
C THR A 305 35.38 24.33 -1.08
N THR A 306 36.00 23.50 -1.93
CA THR A 306 37.40 23.62 -2.40
C THR A 306 37.47 24.30 -3.76
#